data_AF-A0AA43L3D3-F1
#
_entry.id   AF-A0AA43L3D3-F1
#
_cell.length_a   1.000
_cell.length_b   1.000
_cell.length_c   1.000
_cell.angle_alpha   90.00
_cell.angle_beta   90.00
_cell.angle_gamma   90.00
#
_symmetry.space_group_name_H-M   'P 1'
#
loop_
_entity.id
_entity.type
_entity.pdbx_description
1 polymer ?
#
loop_
_entity_poly.entity_id
_entity_poly.type
_entity_poly.pdbx_seq_one_letter_code
_entity_poly.pdbx_strand_id
1 'polypeptide(L)'
;MDKNFNISEACTKCGICQKVCPVNNIDVDEERNPVFKHHCEQCLACIQNCPARAINYKDQTQERGRYMHPEMNWKDLAKLNKSTAKTIANLQ
;
A
#
# COMPACT_ATOMS: atom_id res chain seq x y z
N MET A 1 11.14 1.93 -8.27
CA MET A 1 11.00 0.48 -8.00
C MET A 1 9.58 -0.08 -8.23
N ASP A 2 8.58 0.78 -8.39
CA ASP A 2 7.17 0.41 -8.54
C ASP A 2 6.72 0.10 -9.97
N LYS A 3 7.58 0.27 -10.98
CA LYS A 3 7.26 0.01 -12.40
C LYS A 3 6.67 -1.39 -12.69
N ASN A 4 6.93 -2.36 -11.82
CA ASN A 4 6.46 -3.74 -11.95
C ASN A 4 5.15 -4.01 -11.18
N PHE A 5 4.63 -3.02 -10.45
CA PHE A 5 3.34 -3.12 -9.79
C PHE A 5 2.24 -2.78 -10.79
N ASN A 6 1.13 -3.51 -10.73
CA ASN A 6 -0.08 -3.22 -11.49
C ASN A 6 -1.29 -3.21 -10.55
N ILE A 7 -2.34 -2.53 -11.02
CA ILE A 7 -3.64 -2.43 -10.35
C ILE A 7 -4.67 -2.99 -11.33
N SER A 8 -5.36 -4.06 -10.95
CA SER A 8 -6.42 -4.64 -11.77
C SER A 8 -7.75 -3.91 -11.59
N GLU A 9 -8.70 -4.23 -12.48
CA GLU A 9 -10.07 -3.70 -12.45
C GLU A 9 -10.85 -4.10 -11.18
N ALA A 10 -10.36 -5.05 -10.39
CA ALA A 10 -10.94 -5.40 -9.08
C ALA A 10 -10.79 -4.26 -8.04
N CYS A 11 -10.05 -3.19 -8.35
CA CYS A 11 -9.83 -2.08 -7.43
C CYS A 11 -11.15 -1.41 -7.01
N THR A 12 -11.45 -1.47 -5.71
CA THR A 12 -12.66 -0.86 -5.13
C THR A 12 -12.46 0.60 -4.70
N LYS A 13 -11.32 1.23 -5.05
CA LYS A 13 -11.01 2.63 -4.69
C LYS A 13 -11.04 2.92 -3.18
N CYS A 14 -10.77 1.90 -2.36
CA CYS A 14 -10.87 1.97 -0.89
C CYS A 14 -9.79 2.83 -0.21
N GLY A 15 -8.68 3.11 -0.90
CA GLY A 15 -7.57 3.94 -0.40
C GLY A 15 -6.70 3.30 0.70
N ILE A 16 -6.84 1.99 0.97
CA ILE A 16 -6.02 1.30 1.98
C ILE A 16 -4.53 1.30 1.57
N CYS A 17 -4.23 1.09 0.28
CA CYS A 17 -2.87 1.06 -0.24
C CYS A 17 -2.09 2.36 0.01
N GLN A 18 -2.75 3.53 -0.11
CA GLN A 18 -2.20 4.83 0.28
C GLN A 18 -1.90 4.87 1.78
N LYS A 19 -2.84 4.44 2.63
CA LYS A 19 -2.72 4.52 4.10
C LYS A 19 -1.65 3.61 4.69
N VAL A 20 -1.42 2.44 4.11
CA VAL A 20 -0.42 1.47 4.60
C VAL A 20 0.97 1.68 4.00
N CYS A 21 1.14 2.60 3.04
CA CYS A 21 2.43 2.87 2.44
C CYS A 21 3.30 3.70 3.41
N PRO A 22 4.41 3.17 3.95
CA PRO A 22 5.21 3.88 4.95
C PRO A 22 5.94 5.11 4.38
N VAL A 23 6.16 5.12 3.07
CA VAL A 23 6.87 6.21 2.36
C VAL A 23 5.93 7.11 1.56
N ASN A 24 4.60 6.98 1.70
CA ASN A 24 3.63 7.76 0.94
C ASN A 24 3.82 7.68 -0.60
N ASN A 25 4.18 6.49 -1.11
CA ASN A 25 4.40 6.27 -2.56
C ASN A 25 3.11 6.14 -3.38
N ILE A 26 1.97 5.95 -2.73
CA ILE A 26 0.69 5.79 -3.42
C ILE A 26 -0.19 6.96 -3.03
N ASP A 27 -0.66 7.72 -4.01
CA ASP A 27 -1.70 8.73 -3.88
C ASP A 27 -2.99 8.28 -4.58
N VAL A 28 -3.99 9.14 -4.66
CA VAL A 28 -5.19 8.92 -5.46
C VAL A 28 -5.44 10.08 -6.42
N ASP A 29 -5.88 9.78 -7.63
CA ASP A 29 -6.34 10.80 -8.59
C ASP A 29 -7.77 11.31 -8.27
N GLU A 30 -8.30 12.18 -9.13
CA GLU A 30 -9.65 12.75 -9.01
C GLU A 30 -10.75 11.68 -9.03
N GLU A 31 -10.52 10.59 -9.75
CA GLU A 31 -11.43 9.45 -9.82
C GLU A 31 -11.21 8.44 -8.69
N ARG A 32 -10.29 8.73 -7.77
CA ARG A 32 -9.84 7.88 -6.65
C ARG A 32 -9.09 6.61 -7.07
N ASN A 33 -8.53 6.56 -8.27
CA ASN A 33 -7.64 5.49 -8.68
C ASN A 33 -6.27 5.67 -8.00
N PRO A 34 -5.61 4.60 -7.52
CA PRO A 34 -4.30 4.75 -6.90
C PRO A 34 -3.22 5.08 -7.93
N VAL A 35 -2.39 6.08 -7.62
CA VAL A 35 -1.28 6.54 -8.47
C VAL A 35 0.06 6.37 -7.74
N PHE A 36 1.03 5.76 -8.40
CA PHE A 36 2.38 5.55 -7.86
C PHE A 36 3.28 6.77 -8.09
N LYS A 37 3.99 7.22 -7.05
CA LYS A 37 4.85 8.41 -7.04
C LYS A 37 6.33 8.13 -7.30
N HIS A 38 6.69 6.90 -7.66
CA HIS A 38 8.03 6.48 -8.08
C HIS A 38 9.13 6.42 -7.01
N HIS A 39 8.79 6.53 -5.73
CA HIS A 39 9.69 6.36 -4.57
C HIS A 39 9.36 5.10 -3.74
N CYS A 40 8.86 4.04 -4.39
CA CYS A 40 8.56 2.77 -3.72
C CYS A 40 9.81 2.09 -3.12
N GLU A 41 9.70 1.60 -1.88
CA GLU A 41 10.73 0.79 -1.19
C GLU A 41 10.44 -0.73 -1.19
N GLN A 42 9.48 -1.19 -2.00
CA GLN A 42 9.12 -2.61 -2.16
C GLN A 42 8.78 -3.38 -0.87
N CYS A 43 8.25 -2.72 0.17
CA CYS A 43 7.80 -3.38 1.41
C CYS A 43 6.59 -4.34 1.23
N LEU A 44 5.94 -4.32 0.07
CA LEU A 44 4.77 -5.14 -0.31
C LEU A 44 3.51 -4.94 0.55
N ALA A 45 3.49 -3.97 1.47
CA ALA A 45 2.32 -3.71 2.32
C ALA A 45 1.03 -3.48 1.52
N CYS A 46 1.10 -2.79 0.38
CA CYS A 46 -0.05 -2.54 -0.50
C CYS A 46 -0.63 -3.83 -1.13
N ILE A 47 0.22 -4.83 -1.45
CA ILE A 47 -0.23 -6.13 -1.97
C ILE A 47 -0.91 -6.92 -0.86
N GLN A 48 -0.28 -6.99 0.33
CA GLN A 48 -0.78 -7.76 1.47
C GLN A 48 -2.10 -7.24 2.02
N ASN A 49 -2.28 -5.92 2.05
CA ASN A 49 -3.43 -5.26 2.68
C ASN A 49 -4.57 -4.90 1.71
N CYS A 50 -4.43 -5.17 0.40
CA CYS A 50 -5.52 -4.87 -0.55
C CYS A 50 -6.65 -5.91 -0.39
N PRO A 51 -7.83 -5.53 0.12
CA PRO A 51 -8.92 -6.50 0.35
C PRO A 51 -9.46 -7.08 -0.95
N ALA A 52 -9.42 -6.31 -2.04
CA ALA A 52 -9.84 -6.75 -3.36
C ALA A 52 -8.73 -7.47 -4.15
N ARG A 53 -7.53 -7.63 -3.56
CA ARG A 53 -6.36 -8.24 -4.20
C ARG A 53 -5.98 -7.60 -5.56
N ALA A 54 -6.35 -6.33 -5.74
CA ALA A 54 -6.20 -5.63 -7.01
C ALA A 54 -4.76 -5.22 -7.31
N ILE A 55 -3.90 -5.07 -6.29
CA ILE A 55 -2.49 -4.69 -6.48
C ILE A 55 -1.64 -5.95 -6.56
N ASN A 56 -0.87 -6.09 -7.64
CA ASN A 56 -0.01 -7.23 -7.89
C ASN A 56 1.39 -6.81 -8.37
N TYR A 57 2.37 -7.69 -8.17
CA TYR A 57 3.69 -7.57 -8.78
C TYR A 57 3.73 -8.43 -10.03
N LYS A 58 3.70 -7.77 -11.19
CA LYS A 58 3.55 -8.41 -12.51
C LYS A 58 2.40 -9.43 -12.48
N ASP A 59 2.62 -10.58 -13.06
CA ASP A 59 1.78 -11.78 -13.11
C ASP A 59 2.09 -12.80 -12.00
N GLN A 60 2.86 -12.41 -10.98
CA GLN A 60 3.43 -13.37 -10.03
C GLN A 60 2.66 -13.56 -8.72
N THR A 61 1.81 -12.59 -8.34
CA THR A 61 1.25 -12.53 -6.97
C THR A 61 -0.25 -12.77 -6.91
N GLN A 62 -0.92 -12.93 -8.04
CA GLN A 62 -2.38 -13.02 -8.18
C GLN A 62 -2.93 -14.17 -7.32
N GLU A 63 -2.26 -15.33 -7.39
CA GLU A 63 -2.67 -16.55 -6.69
C GLU A 63 -1.97 -16.76 -5.33
N ARG A 64 -1.04 -15.87 -4.95
CA ARG A 64 -0.33 -16.00 -3.66
C ARG A 64 -1.23 -15.62 -2.50
N GLY A 65 -1.13 -16.35 -1.38
CA GLY A 65 -1.78 -15.96 -0.12
C GLY A 65 -1.42 -14.51 0.29
N ARG A 66 -2.38 -13.80 0.91
CA ARG A 66 -2.10 -12.51 1.57
C ARG A 66 -1.94 -12.79 3.06
N TYR A 67 -0.74 -12.58 3.58
CA TYR A 67 -0.49 -12.76 5.00
C TYR A 67 -0.69 -11.44 5.74
N MET A 68 -1.49 -11.51 6.78
CA MET A 68 -1.68 -10.46 7.78
C MET A 68 -1.48 -11.13 9.14
N HIS A 69 -0.69 -10.52 10.01
CA HIS A 69 -0.52 -11.05 11.37
C HIS A 69 -1.90 -11.10 12.07
N PRO A 70 -2.29 -12.19 12.74
CA PRO A 70 -3.64 -12.35 13.29
C PRO A 70 -4.07 -11.24 14.27
N GLU A 71 -3.11 -10.68 15.00
CA GLU A 71 -3.34 -9.64 16.02
C GLU A 71 -3.21 -8.21 15.48
N MET A 72 -2.89 -8.03 14.18
CA MET A 72 -2.75 -6.70 13.58
C MET A 72 -3.55 -6.58 12.30
N ASN A 73 -4.18 -5.43 12.11
CA ASN A 73 -4.86 -5.10 10.86
C ASN A 73 -4.22 -3.88 10.17
N TRP A 74 -4.71 -3.56 8.97
CA TRP A 74 -4.19 -2.47 8.17
C TRP A 74 -4.28 -1.09 8.86
N LYS A 75 -5.23 -0.90 9.79
CA LYS A 75 -5.37 0.35 10.56
C LYS A 75 -4.24 0.50 11.56
N ASP A 76 -3.83 -0.60 12.20
CA ASP A 76 -2.71 -0.62 13.15
C ASP A 76 -1.41 -0.27 12.41
N LEU A 77 -1.17 -0.91 11.26
CA LEU A 77 -0.05 -0.60 10.38
C LEU A 77 -0.05 0.87 9.93
N ALA A 78 -1.20 1.38 9.48
CA ALA A 78 -1.34 2.77 9.07
C ALA A 78 -1.09 3.76 10.22
N LYS A 79 -1.50 3.42 11.44
CA LYS A 79 -1.23 4.22 12.65
C LYS A 79 0.26 4.26 12.96
N LEU A 80 0.94 3.12 12.92
CA LEU A 80 2.38 3.01 13.15
C LEU A 80 3.17 3.84 12.12
N ASN A 81 2.84 3.72 10.84
CA ASN A 81 3.50 4.49 9.78
C ASN A 81 3.35 6.01 9.99
N LYS A 82 2.18 6.48 10.44
CA LYS A 82 1.97 7.89 10.76
C LYS A 82 2.78 8.35 11.98
N SER A 83 2.85 7.53 13.03
CA SER A 83 3.67 7.88 14.21
C SER A 83 5.15 7.97 13.86
N THR A 84 5.68 7.05 13.06
CA THR A 84 7.08 7.07 12.62
C THR A 84 7.38 8.30 11.78
N ALA A 85 6.51 8.64 10.83
CA ALA A 85 6.64 9.85 10.03
C ALA A 85 6.65 11.13 10.88
N LYS A 86 5.78 11.22 11.90
CA LYS A 86 5.73 12.35 12.83
C LYS A 86 7.01 12.46 13.67
N THR A 87 7.53 11.33 14.16
CA THR A 87 8.78 11.32 14.94
C THR A 87 9.96 11.79 14.08
N ILE A 88 10.06 11.33 12.84
CA ILE A 88 11.13 11.74 11.90
C ILE A 88 11.02 13.23 11.58
N ALA A 89 9.81 13.74 11.33
CA ALA A 89 9.58 15.15 11.01
C ALA A 89 9.93 16.12 12.16
N ASN A 90 9.91 15.65 13.41
CA ASN A 90 10.29 16.44 14.59
C ASN A 90 11.80 16.37 14.91
N LEU A 91 12.57 15.58 14.15
CA LEU A 91 14.03 15.42 14.31
C LEU A 91 14.83 16.24 13.27
N GLN A 92 14.16 17.10 12.51
CA GLN A 92 14.72 18.05 11.55
C GLN A 92 14.41 19.47 12.01
#